data_AF-A0A1V1SSE6-F1
#
_entry.id   AF-A0A1V1SSE6-F1
#
_cell.length_a   1.000
_cell.length_b   1.000
_cell.length_c   1.000
_cell.angle_alpha   90.00
_cell.angle_beta   90.00
_cell.angle_gamma   90.00
#
_symmetry.space_group_name_H-M   'P 1'
#
loop_
_entity.id
_entity.type
_entity.pdbx_description
1 polymer ?
#
loop_
_entity_poly.entity_id
_entity_poly.type
_entity_poly.pdbx_seq_one_letter_code
_entity_poly.pdbx_strand_id
1 'polypeptide(L)'
;MDSLPPELLAKIASFLPSTADLISMRFVNKQYAAIASRPLFELLRFSGRRQDQTPPWNFGPTQEAALPEGHVGRSRTVEFGKLPEVVDEVLASSLARYTKTFIFDPAYYRERFWQDYLMQLETEMHEPVDEVGLGPDGDDWEAAIERVLEHRRTRPEREAETINAAQTMWNERIAEQKQNEEAILVALARLFRAMAGLERIEVKPWVFDGRLLFPGLESCISYGIDVQRRGSFPSTYFLEILARALHAADRRIKHLHVSEFFAQQLHDTPATRHLFTGLQQIRIDLIHVQFLADEASKAQVLVELFKCAQPTLRRLSIVAGGKWPNLPARGGHSLLKMLGDGTDETGETPLVFPQLEFVQLGGLILSTPPLLQFLRAQPSLKRLEFSNIYLSTPDAGWPTLVEALPTSVEGWKVSGPLGHEPVNADGPTAYNWMTTWIPQELYPLSCWKAIPRQYGTYFARAS
;
A
#
# COMPACT_ATOMS: atom_id res chain seq x y z
N MET A 1 -21.44 9.36 -42.03
CA MET A 1 -20.38 9.64 -41.03
C MET A 1 -19.32 8.57 -41.19
N ASP A 2 -18.57 8.66 -42.28
CA ASP A 2 -17.56 7.67 -42.65
C ASP A 2 -16.28 7.88 -41.84
N SER A 3 -15.97 6.85 -41.06
CA SER A 3 -14.70 6.43 -40.46
C SER A 3 -13.69 7.51 -40.04
N LEU A 4 -13.81 8.01 -38.81
CA LEU A 4 -12.62 8.42 -38.07
C LEU A 4 -11.69 7.21 -37.89
N PRO A 5 -10.35 7.38 -37.99
CA PRO A 5 -9.40 6.29 -37.75
C PRO A 5 -9.62 5.64 -36.38
N PRO A 6 -9.50 4.31 -36.24
CA PRO A 6 -9.66 3.62 -34.96
C PRO A 6 -8.78 4.20 -33.84
N GLU A 7 -7.59 4.69 -34.17
CA GLU A 7 -6.67 5.32 -33.23
C GLU A 7 -7.22 6.66 -32.72
N LEU A 8 -7.82 7.46 -33.60
CA LEU A 8 -8.40 8.76 -33.26
C LEU A 8 -9.67 8.57 -32.41
N LEU A 9 -10.49 7.57 -32.74
CA LEU A 9 -11.67 7.23 -31.96
C LEU A 9 -11.31 6.67 -30.58
N ALA A 10 -10.28 5.83 -30.47
CA ALA A 10 -9.76 5.36 -29.18
C ALA A 10 -9.27 6.53 -28.31
N LYS A 11 -8.61 7.50 -28.93
CA LYS A 11 -8.15 8.73 -28.26
C LYS A 11 -9.34 9.56 -27.77
N ILE A 12 -10.35 9.80 -28.60
CA ILE A 12 -11.59 10.51 -28.18
C ILE A 12 -12.29 9.78 -27.04
N ALA A 13 -12.45 8.46 -27.14
CA ALA A 13 -13.07 7.65 -26.09
C ALA A 13 -12.30 7.71 -24.76
N SER A 14 -10.96 7.77 -24.79
CA SER A 14 -10.16 7.94 -23.57
C SER A 14 -10.32 9.31 -22.89
N PHE A 15 -10.87 10.32 -23.59
CA PHE A 15 -11.19 11.63 -23.02
C PHE A 15 -12.64 11.77 -22.56
N LEU A 16 -13.49 10.75 -22.76
CA LEU A 16 -14.86 10.78 -22.29
C LEU A 16 -14.87 10.57 -20.77
N PRO A 17 -15.29 11.58 -19.99
CA PRO A 17 -15.15 11.56 -18.54
C PRO A 17 -16.17 10.65 -17.85
N SER A 18 -17.28 10.31 -18.51
CA SER A 18 -18.37 9.55 -17.89
C SER A 18 -18.45 8.11 -18.38
N THR A 19 -18.61 7.17 -17.45
CA THR A 19 -18.87 5.76 -17.78
C THR A 19 -20.16 5.60 -18.60
N ALA A 20 -21.14 6.50 -18.42
CA ALA A 20 -22.42 6.46 -19.13
C ALA A 20 -22.26 6.69 -20.65
N ASP A 21 -21.38 7.61 -21.05
CA ASP A 21 -21.12 7.90 -22.47
C ASP A 21 -20.42 6.73 -23.16
N LEU A 22 -19.45 6.12 -22.49
CA LEU A 22 -18.74 4.94 -22.99
C LEU A 22 -19.65 3.71 -23.08
N ILE A 23 -20.54 3.51 -22.11
CA ILE A 23 -21.56 2.46 -22.16
C ILE A 23 -22.50 2.70 -23.34
N SER A 24 -22.97 3.93 -23.54
CA SER A 24 -23.84 4.31 -24.65
C SER A 24 -23.16 4.07 -26.00
N MET A 25 -21.89 4.47 -26.14
CA MET A 25 -21.07 4.19 -27.33
C MET A 25 -20.97 2.69 -27.64
N ARG A 26 -20.88 1.85 -26.61
CA ARG A 26 -20.78 0.39 -26.79
C ARG A 26 -22.03 -0.20 -27.44
N PHE A 27 -23.20 0.42 -27.27
CA PHE A 27 -24.44 -0.06 -27.88
C PHE A 27 -24.69 0.47 -29.30
N VAL A 28 -23.89 1.42 -29.79
CA VAL A 28 -24.10 2.04 -31.11
C VAL A 28 -23.80 1.06 -32.25
N ASN A 29 -22.58 0.48 -32.28
CA ASN A 29 -22.20 -0.54 -33.27
C ASN A 29 -20.93 -1.30 -32.82
N LYS A 30 -20.52 -2.33 -33.58
CA LYS A 30 -19.35 -3.17 -33.28
C LYS A 30 -18.02 -2.39 -33.19
N GLN A 31 -17.84 -1.35 -34.00
CA GLN A 31 -16.62 -0.55 -34.02
C GLN A 31 -16.52 0.30 -32.74
N TYR A 32 -17.58 1.03 -32.40
CA TYR A 32 -17.64 1.80 -31.16
C TYR A 32 -17.62 0.91 -29.92
N ALA A 33 -18.21 -0.29 -29.97
CA ALA A 33 -18.08 -1.29 -28.92
C ALA A 33 -16.63 -1.69 -28.67
N ALA A 34 -15.85 -1.97 -29.73
CA ALA A 34 -14.45 -2.31 -29.60
C ALA A 34 -13.61 -1.15 -29.04
N ILE A 35 -13.93 0.09 -29.43
CA ILE A 35 -13.26 1.30 -28.97
C ILE A 35 -13.59 1.60 -27.51
N ALA A 36 -14.86 1.60 -27.13
CA ALA A 36 -15.31 1.91 -25.78
C ALA A 36 -14.96 0.81 -24.77
N SER A 37 -14.85 -0.45 -25.20
CA SER A 37 -14.46 -1.56 -24.32
C SER A 37 -13.06 -1.36 -23.72
N ARG A 38 -12.12 -0.77 -24.45
CA ARG A 38 -10.76 -0.55 -23.93
C ARG A 38 -10.75 0.32 -22.66
N PRO A 39 -11.23 1.58 -22.68
CA PRO A 39 -11.26 2.41 -21.47
C PRO A 39 -12.22 1.89 -20.41
N LEU A 40 -13.31 1.19 -20.77
CA LEU A 40 -14.26 0.63 -19.80
C LEU A 40 -13.70 -0.55 -18.98
N PHE A 41 -12.75 -1.29 -19.54
CA PHE A 41 -12.25 -2.55 -18.99
C PHE A 41 -10.72 -2.56 -18.80
N GLU A 42 -10.10 -1.38 -18.81
CA GLU A 42 -8.66 -1.22 -18.59
C GLU A 42 -8.24 -1.59 -17.16
N LEU A 43 -9.17 -1.42 -16.21
CA LEU A 43 -8.98 -1.78 -14.82
C LEU A 43 -9.93 -2.90 -14.40
N LEU A 44 -9.36 -3.97 -13.86
CA LEU A 44 -10.08 -5.04 -13.19
C LEU A 44 -9.70 -5.06 -11.70
N ARG A 45 -10.70 -5.08 -10.82
CA ARG A 45 -10.50 -5.19 -9.38
C ARG A 45 -11.23 -6.39 -8.81
N PHE A 46 -10.54 -7.22 -8.05
CA PHE A 46 -11.13 -8.26 -7.19
C PHE A 46 -11.06 -7.80 -5.74
N SER A 47 -12.20 -7.39 -5.18
CA SER A 47 -12.29 -6.80 -3.86
C SER A 47 -13.11 -7.67 -2.90
N GLY A 48 -12.70 -7.75 -1.64
CA GLY A 48 -13.41 -8.45 -0.58
C GLY A 48 -14.59 -7.68 0.00
N ARG A 49 -14.89 -6.46 -0.48
CA ARG A 49 -16.02 -5.69 0.03
C ARG A 49 -17.36 -6.35 -0.34
N ARG A 50 -17.87 -7.18 0.58
CA ARG A 50 -19.31 -7.42 0.81
C ARG A 50 -19.67 -6.70 2.09
N GLN A 51 -20.47 -5.65 1.99
CA GLN A 51 -20.91 -4.88 3.14
C GLN A 51 -22.37 -4.52 2.85
N ASP A 52 -23.27 -5.44 3.21
CA ASP A 52 -24.70 -5.25 3.56
C ASP A 52 -25.63 -4.30 2.75
N GLN A 53 -25.28 -3.86 1.54
CA GLN A 53 -26.16 -3.07 0.65
C GLN A 53 -26.28 -3.60 -0.79
N THR A 54 -27.38 -3.23 -1.45
CA THR A 54 -27.54 -3.29 -2.91
C THR A 54 -26.40 -2.55 -3.61
N PRO A 55 -26.00 -3.02 -4.78
CA PRO A 55 -24.62 -2.97 -5.25
C PRO A 55 -24.30 -1.72 -6.11
N PRO A 56 -23.21 -1.74 -6.91
CA PRO A 56 -23.46 -2.03 -8.32
C PRO A 56 -22.92 -3.42 -8.69
N TRP A 57 -23.84 -4.37 -8.91
CA TRP A 57 -23.55 -5.82 -8.99
C TRP A 57 -22.94 -6.06 -10.35
N ASN A 58 -22.19 -7.16 -10.46
CA ASN A 58 -21.87 -7.81 -11.73
C ASN A 58 -21.16 -6.86 -12.70
N PHE A 59 -19.87 -6.61 -12.42
CA PHE A 59 -19.08 -5.68 -13.19
C PHE A 59 -19.79 -4.30 -13.20
N GLY A 60 -19.83 -3.56 -12.10
CA GLY A 60 -20.30 -2.16 -12.13
C GLY A 60 -19.16 -1.18 -12.42
N PRO A 61 -19.42 0.01 -12.99
CA PRO A 61 -18.52 1.13 -12.81
C PRO A 61 -18.39 1.40 -11.31
N THR A 62 -17.16 1.41 -10.81
CA THR A 62 -16.87 1.84 -9.44
C THR A 62 -17.32 3.29 -9.26
N GLN A 63 -17.82 3.70 -8.09
CA GLN A 63 -17.93 5.12 -7.76
C GLN A 63 -16.56 5.78 -7.98
N GLU A 64 -16.54 6.83 -8.81
CA GLU A 64 -15.33 7.54 -9.30
C GLU A 64 -14.39 7.95 -8.16
N ALA A 65 -14.89 8.16 -6.94
CA ALA A 65 -14.09 8.55 -5.78
C ALA A 65 -13.05 7.51 -5.31
N ALA A 66 -13.18 6.23 -5.68
CA ALA A 66 -12.24 5.17 -5.28
C ALA A 66 -11.18 4.85 -6.36
N LEU A 67 -11.30 5.45 -7.55
CA LEU A 67 -10.35 5.31 -8.65
C LEU A 67 -9.62 6.64 -8.85
N PRO A 68 -8.36 6.65 -9.33
CA PRO A 68 -7.74 7.88 -9.79
C PRO A 68 -8.63 8.55 -10.85
N GLU A 69 -8.81 9.87 -10.76
CA GLU A 69 -9.61 10.65 -11.73
C GLU A 69 -9.29 10.23 -13.18
N GLY A 70 -10.34 9.96 -13.97
CA GLY A 70 -10.23 9.61 -15.39
C GLY A 70 -10.07 8.11 -15.73
N HIS A 71 -10.10 7.20 -14.76
CA HIS A 71 -10.06 5.75 -15.04
C HIS A 71 -11.44 5.10 -14.81
N VAL A 72 -12.02 4.53 -15.87
CA VAL A 72 -13.18 3.64 -15.73
C VAL A 72 -12.70 2.22 -15.50
N GLY A 73 -13.27 1.54 -14.50
CA GLY A 73 -12.84 0.19 -14.11
C GLY A 73 -13.99 -0.65 -13.58
N ARG A 74 -13.87 -1.97 -13.73
CA ARG A 74 -14.83 -2.94 -13.18
C ARG A 74 -14.31 -3.52 -11.88
N SER A 75 -15.12 -3.43 -10.84
CA SER A 75 -14.90 -4.13 -9.58
C SER A 75 -15.80 -5.36 -9.49
N ARG A 76 -15.25 -6.47 -9.02
CA ARG A 76 -15.98 -7.68 -8.66
C ARG A 76 -15.71 -7.98 -7.20
N THR A 77 -16.77 -8.25 -6.45
CA THR A 77 -16.65 -8.71 -5.08
C THR A 77 -16.27 -10.19 -5.05
N VAL A 78 -15.21 -10.54 -4.34
CA VAL A 78 -14.58 -11.87 -4.37
C VAL A 78 -14.15 -12.30 -2.96
N GLU A 79 -14.55 -13.50 -2.57
CA GLU A 79 -13.93 -14.26 -1.48
C GLU A 79 -12.73 -15.03 -2.04
N PHE A 80 -11.59 -15.02 -1.36
CA PHE A 80 -10.36 -15.63 -1.84
C PHE A 80 -10.55 -17.11 -2.21
N GLY A 81 -11.26 -17.87 -1.36
CA GLY A 81 -11.62 -19.28 -1.60
C GLY A 81 -12.44 -19.54 -2.87
N LYS A 82 -13.11 -18.52 -3.41
CA LYS A 82 -14.01 -18.60 -4.58
C LYS A 82 -13.46 -17.93 -5.84
N LEU A 83 -12.18 -17.57 -5.84
CA LEU A 83 -11.52 -17.00 -7.01
C LEU A 83 -11.71 -17.84 -8.29
N PRO A 84 -11.68 -19.18 -8.28
CA PRO A 84 -11.87 -19.96 -9.50
C PRO A 84 -13.18 -19.67 -10.23
N GLU A 85 -14.30 -19.61 -9.50
CA GLU A 85 -15.63 -19.33 -10.06
C GLU A 85 -15.68 -17.92 -10.68
N VAL A 86 -15.13 -16.94 -9.98
CA VAL A 86 -15.10 -15.55 -10.46
C VAL A 86 -14.21 -15.39 -11.67
N VAL A 87 -13.07 -16.09 -11.71
CA VAL A 87 -12.17 -16.08 -12.86
C VAL A 87 -12.87 -16.66 -14.08
N ASP A 88 -13.60 -17.77 -13.94
CA ASP A 88 -14.34 -18.37 -15.06
C ASP A 88 -15.41 -17.42 -15.62
N GLU A 89 -16.13 -16.71 -14.74
CA GLU A 89 -17.08 -15.65 -15.13
C GLU A 89 -16.37 -14.54 -15.95
N VAL A 90 -15.23 -14.04 -15.46
CA VAL A 90 -14.45 -12.99 -16.12
C VAL A 90 -13.93 -13.46 -17.48
N LEU A 91 -13.43 -14.68 -17.58
CA LEU A 91 -12.92 -15.23 -18.82
C LEU A 91 -14.04 -15.45 -19.85
N ALA A 92 -15.21 -15.93 -19.42
CA ALA A 92 -16.37 -16.12 -20.30
C ALA A 92 -16.83 -14.80 -20.96
N SER A 93 -16.70 -13.68 -20.24
CA SER A 93 -17.05 -12.35 -20.77
C SER A 93 -16.06 -11.79 -21.82
N SER A 94 -14.89 -12.43 -22.02
CA SER A 94 -13.80 -11.96 -22.89
C SER A 94 -13.25 -10.56 -22.55
N LEU A 95 -13.53 -10.04 -21.35
CA LEU A 95 -13.15 -8.69 -20.93
C LEU A 95 -11.69 -8.60 -20.47
N ALA A 96 -11.14 -9.69 -19.93
CA ALA A 96 -9.78 -9.74 -19.37
C ALA A 96 -8.69 -9.28 -20.36
N ARG A 97 -8.89 -9.43 -21.66
CA ARG A 97 -7.91 -9.03 -22.69
C ARG A 97 -7.65 -7.52 -22.76
N TYR A 98 -8.54 -6.71 -22.21
CA TYR A 98 -8.42 -5.25 -22.21
C TYR A 98 -7.76 -4.71 -20.93
N THR A 99 -7.59 -5.55 -19.91
CA THR A 99 -7.04 -5.15 -18.61
C THR A 99 -5.56 -4.75 -18.74
N LYS A 100 -5.23 -3.53 -18.30
CA LYS A 100 -3.86 -3.06 -18.05
C LYS A 100 -3.50 -2.97 -16.58
N THR A 101 -4.50 -2.71 -15.72
CA THR A 101 -4.32 -2.62 -14.27
C THR A 101 -5.18 -3.66 -13.56
N PHE A 102 -4.56 -4.46 -12.70
CA PHE A 102 -5.24 -5.41 -11.85
C PHE A 102 -5.08 -5.03 -10.38
N ILE A 103 -6.20 -4.81 -9.68
CA ILE A 103 -6.23 -4.54 -8.24
C ILE A 103 -6.72 -5.79 -7.51
N PHE A 104 -5.96 -6.24 -6.52
CA PHE A 104 -6.23 -7.47 -5.80
C PHE A 104 -6.32 -7.19 -4.29
N ASP A 105 -7.54 -7.28 -3.78
CA ASP A 105 -7.90 -7.11 -2.37
C ASP A 105 -9.06 -8.03 -1.95
N PRO A 106 -9.03 -9.34 -2.30
CA PRO A 106 -10.16 -10.24 -2.04
C PRO A 106 -10.40 -10.45 -0.55
N ALA A 107 -11.63 -10.85 -0.19
CA ALA A 107 -11.95 -11.16 1.20
C ALA A 107 -11.17 -12.39 1.63
N TYR A 108 -10.44 -12.26 2.73
CA TYR A 108 -9.51 -13.27 3.20
C TYR A 108 -9.65 -13.49 4.70
N TYR A 109 -10.10 -14.69 5.03
CA TYR A 109 -10.38 -15.11 6.39
C TYR A 109 -9.11 -15.74 6.97
N ARG A 110 -8.49 -15.07 7.93
CA ARG A 110 -7.23 -15.53 8.54
C ARG A 110 -7.47 -16.38 9.77
N GLU A 111 -6.59 -17.32 10.02
CA GLU A 111 -6.61 -18.05 11.29
C GLU A 111 -6.44 -17.11 12.48
N ARG A 112 -7.02 -17.50 13.62
CA ARG A 112 -6.90 -16.82 14.90
C ARG A 112 -7.46 -15.40 14.98
N PHE A 113 -8.19 -14.93 13.96
CA PHE A 113 -8.80 -13.60 13.95
C PHE A 113 -9.61 -13.30 15.22
N TRP A 114 -10.54 -14.17 15.57
CA TRP A 114 -11.40 -13.97 16.75
C TRP A 114 -10.64 -14.11 18.07
N GLN A 115 -9.58 -14.92 18.12
CA GLN A 115 -8.73 -15.02 19.31
C GLN A 115 -7.98 -13.72 19.55
N ASP A 116 -7.47 -13.10 18.48
CA ASP A 116 -6.84 -11.79 18.55
C ASP A 116 -7.85 -10.70 18.91
N TYR A 117 -9.08 -10.78 18.38
CA TYR A 117 -10.16 -9.86 18.75
C TYR A 117 -10.51 -9.96 20.24
N LEU A 118 -10.64 -11.17 20.78
CA LEU A 118 -10.89 -11.39 22.21
C LEU A 118 -9.76 -10.82 23.08
N MET A 119 -8.50 -11.00 22.66
CA MET A 119 -7.35 -10.41 23.34
C MET A 119 -7.35 -8.88 23.29
N GLN A 120 -7.81 -8.29 22.18
CA GLN A 120 -8.00 -6.84 22.10
C GLN A 120 -9.08 -6.38 23.08
N LEU A 121 -10.22 -7.07 23.15
CA LEU A 121 -11.28 -6.73 24.12
C LEU A 121 -10.75 -6.80 25.56
N GLU A 122 -9.97 -7.83 25.90
CA GLU A 122 -9.31 -7.97 27.21
C GLU A 122 -8.32 -6.82 27.47
N THR A 123 -7.57 -6.40 26.46
CA THR A 123 -6.65 -5.25 26.59
C THR A 123 -7.40 -3.96 26.85
N GLU A 124 -8.47 -3.70 26.08
CA GLU A 124 -9.31 -2.50 26.21
C GLU A 124 -9.92 -2.40 27.62
N MET A 125 -10.25 -3.52 28.28
CA MET A 125 -10.75 -3.53 29.67
C MET A 125 -9.79 -2.88 30.68
N HIS A 126 -8.49 -2.87 30.38
CA HIS A 126 -7.44 -2.37 31.25
C HIS A 126 -6.84 -1.04 30.77
N GLU A 127 -7.25 -0.55 29.60
CA GLU A 127 -6.77 0.73 29.08
C GLU A 127 -7.33 1.91 29.90
N PRO A 128 -6.51 2.96 30.13
CA PRO A 128 -7.00 4.18 30.76
C PRO A 128 -8.09 4.84 29.89
N VAL A 129 -8.87 5.71 30.52
CA VAL A 129 -9.88 6.52 29.83
C VAL A 129 -9.32 7.93 29.68
N ASP A 130 -8.82 8.27 28.49
CA ASP A 130 -8.11 9.53 28.24
C ASP A 130 -9.08 10.73 28.18
N GLU A 131 -10.29 10.55 27.66
CA GLU A 131 -11.33 11.59 27.59
C GLU A 131 -12.73 10.98 27.76
N VAL A 132 -13.60 11.66 28.52
CA VAL A 132 -15.03 11.33 28.66
C VAL A 132 -15.88 12.54 28.33
N GLY A 133 -16.93 12.33 27.54
CA GLY A 133 -17.97 13.34 27.34
C GLY A 133 -18.81 13.48 28.62
N LEU A 134 -18.78 14.64 29.26
CA LEU A 134 -19.68 14.93 30.37
C LEU A 134 -21.11 15.05 29.84
N GLY A 135 -22.05 14.34 30.48
CA GLY A 135 -23.46 14.42 30.14
C GLY A 135 -24.02 15.84 30.31
N PRO A 136 -25.18 16.16 29.69
CA PRO A 136 -25.81 17.48 29.77
C PRO A 136 -26.15 17.92 31.20
N ASP A 137 -26.21 16.98 32.15
CA ASP A 137 -26.54 17.22 33.55
C ASP A 137 -25.31 17.40 34.47
N GLY A 138 -24.09 17.44 33.91
CA GLY A 138 -22.87 17.65 34.69
C GLY A 138 -22.52 16.44 35.56
N ASP A 139 -22.53 15.24 34.97
CA ASP A 139 -22.08 14.02 35.64
C ASP A 139 -20.69 14.21 36.27
N ASP A 140 -20.47 13.60 37.44
CA ASP A 140 -19.13 13.49 38.03
C ASP A 140 -18.20 12.77 37.04
N TRP A 141 -17.01 13.32 36.85
CA TRP A 141 -16.00 12.80 35.93
C TRP A 141 -15.61 11.37 36.31
N GLU A 142 -15.58 11.05 37.61
CA GLU A 142 -15.33 9.70 38.11
C GLU A 142 -16.45 8.72 37.71
N ALA A 143 -17.71 9.14 37.79
CA ALA A 143 -18.85 8.33 37.38
C ALA A 143 -18.92 8.13 35.85
N ALA A 144 -18.46 9.11 35.07
CA ALA A 144 -18.32 8.97 33.62
C ALA A 144 -17.22 7.96 33.25
N ILE A 145 -16.07 8.00 33.94
CA ILE A 145 -14.99 7.03 33.75
C ILE A 145 -15.44 5.62 34.16
N GLU A 146 -16.08 5.45 35.31
CA GLU A 146 -16.51 4.12 35.76
C GLU A 146 -17.56 3.52 34.82
N ARG A 147 -18.47 4.32 34.24
CA ARG A 147 -19.38 3.84 33.18
C ARG A 147 -18.66 3.32 31.95
N VAL A 148 -17.61 4.01 31.50
CA VAL A 148 -16.80 3.57 30.36
C VAL A 148 -16.06 2.28 30.71
N LEU A 149 -15.45 2.20 31.90
CA LEU A 149 -14.75 1.00 32.35
C LEU A 149 -15.69 -0.19 32.49
N GLU A 150 -16.88 -0.01 33.07
CA GLU A 150 -17.87 -1.06 33.22
C GLU A 150 -18.44 -1.53 31.87
N HIS A 151 -18.66 -0.59 30.95
CA HIS A 151 -19.04 -0.94 29.57
C HIS A 151 -17.94 -1.78 28.91
N ARG A 152 -16.66 -1.42 29.06
CA ARG A 152 -15.53 -2.21 28.54
C ARG A 152 -15.46 -3.60 29.20
N ARG A 153 -15.62 -3.70 30.52
CA ARG A 153 -15.56 -4.97 31.28
C ARG A 153 -16.64 -5.97 30.88
N THR A 154 -17.86 -5.49 30.64
CA THR A 154 -19.00 -6.36 30.28
C THR A 154 -19.07 -6.69 28.78
N ARG A 155 -18.25 -6.03 27.96
CA ARG A 155 -18.28 -6.17 26.50
C ARG A 155 -17.96 -7.59 25.98
N PRO A 156 -16.93 -8.31 26.49
CA PRO A 156 -16.66 -9.67 26.05
C PRO A 156 -17.86 -10.61 26.22
N GLU A 157 -18.60 -10.47 27.33
CA GLU A 157 -19.79 -11.29 27.60
C GLU A 157 -20.95 -10.91 26.67
N ARG A 158 -21.16 -9.61 26.44
CA ARG A 158 -22.20 -9.11 25.50
C ARG A 158 -21.98 -9.58 24.07
N GLU A 159 -20.73 -9.64 23.62
CA GLU A 159 -20.40 -10.03 22.25
C GLU A 159 -20.18 -11.55 22.07
N ALA A 160 -20.16 -12.34 23.16
CA ALA A 160 -19.74 -13.75 23.14
C ALA A 160 -20.56 -14.63 22.18
N GLU A 161 -21.90 -14.52 22.18
CA GLU A 161 -22.76 -15.30 21.29
C GLU A 161 -22.51 -14.95 19.81
N THR A 162 -22.37 -13.65 19.51
CA THR A 162 -22.09 -13.15 18.17
C THR A 162 -20.72 -13.60 17.69
N ILE A 163 -19.69 -13.54 18.54
CA ILE A 163 -18.34 -14.03 18.24
C ILE A 163 -18.36 -15.54 17.96
N ASN A 164 -19.06 -16.33 18.77
CA ASN A 164 -19.16 -17.78 18.59
C ASN A 164 -19.83 -18.15 17.26
N ALA A 165 -20.92 -17.47 16.90
CA ALA A 165 -21.59 -17.67 15.62
C ALA A 165 -20.67 -17.28 14.44
N ALA A 166 -19.98 -16.15 14.57
CA ALA A 166 -19.07 -15.64 13.55
C ALA A 166 -17.83 -16.53 13.37
N GLN A 167 -17.32 -17.13 14.44
CA GLN A 167 -16.19 -18.06 14.45
C GLN A 167 -16.46 -19.31 13.61
N THR A 168 -17.68 -19.86 13.66
CA THR A 168 -18.06 -21.04 12.84
C THR A 168 -17.98 -20.72 11.37
N MET A 169 -18.63 -19.63 10.92
CA MET A 169 -18.58 -19.17 9.52
C MET A 169 -17.13 -18.89 9.09
N TRP A 170 -16.37 -18.23 9.96
CA TRP A 170 -14.97 -17.91 9.69
C TRP A 170 -14.10 -19.15 9.48
N ASN A 171 -14.29 -20.20 10.29
CA ASN A 171 -13.57 -21.47 10.16
C ASN A 171 -13.94 -22.23 8.88
N GLU A 172 -15.22 -22.22 8.49
CA GLU A 172 -15.65 -22.79 7.21
C GLU A 172 -14.96 -22.10 6.03
N ARG A 173 -14.84 -20.76 6.08
CA ARG A 173 -14.14 -20.00 5.03
C ARG A 173 -12.64 -20.27 5.01
N ILE A 174 -11.99 -20.41 6.17
CA ILE A 174 -10.58 -20.81 6.23
C ILE A 174 -10.38 -22.17 5.57
N ALA A 175 -11.26 -23.14 5.86
CA ALA A 175 -11.18 -24.47 5.26
C ALA A 175 -11.37 -24.43 3.74
N GLU A 176 -12.36 -23.67 3.25
CA GLU A 176 -12.60 -23.45 1.82
C GLU A 176 -11.37 -22.83 1.11
N GLN A 177 -10.76 -21.80 1.71
CA GLN A 177 -9.54 -21.18 1.16
C GLN A 177 -8.37 -22.16 1.04
N LYS A 178 -8.16 -23.00 2.05
CA LYS A 178 -7.09 -24.01 2.04
C LYS A 178 -7.34 -25.10 1.01
N GLN A 179 -8.57 -25.58 0.93
CA GLN A 179 -8.97 -26.61 -0.02
C GLN A 179 -8.77 -26.15 -1.47
N ASN A 180 -9.01 -24.86 -1.74
CA ASN A 180 -8.97 -24.29 -3.09
C ASN A 180 -7.63 -23.65 -3.46
N GLU A 181 -6.59 -23.70 -2.62
CA GLU A 181 -5.34 -22.96 -2.86
C GLU A 181 -4.70 -23.24 -4.23
N GLU A 182 -4.63 -24.51 -4.64
CA GLU A 182 -4.09 -24.89 -5.95
C GLU A 182 -5.03 -24.45 -7.10
N ALA A 183 -6.34 -24.61 -6.93
CA ALA A 183 -7.32 -24.18 -7.92
C ALA A 183 -7.29 -22.66 -8.13
N ILE A 184 -7.09 -21.89 -7.05
CA ILE A 184 -6.91 -20.44 -7.08
C ILE A 184 -5.70 -20.07 -7.93
N LEU A 185 -4.56 -20.73 -7.71
CA LEU A 185 -3.34 -20.49 -8.48
C LEU A 185 -3.55 -20.77 -9.97
N VAL A 186 -4.17 -21.91 -10.31
CA VAL A 186 -4.48 -22.29 -11.69
C VAL A 186 -5.43 -21.28 -12.34
N ALA A 187 -6.45 -20.84 -11.62
CA ALA A 187 -7.40 -19.83 -12.10
C ALA A 187 -6.70 -18.50 -12.37
N LEU A 188 -5.91 -17.99 -11.44
CA LEU A 188 -5.15 -16.75 -11.63
C LEU A 188 -4.16 -16.84 -12.80
N ALA A 189 -3.49 -17.98 -12.99
CA ALA A 189 -2.62 -18.19 -14.15
C ALA A 189 -3.42 -18.14 -15.47
N ARG A 190 -4.62 -18.75 -15.53
CA ARG A 190 -5.53 -18.65 -16.69
C ARG A 190 -5.96 -17.20 -16.93
N LEU A 191 -6.28 -16.47 -15.86
CA LEU A 191 -6.65 -15.06 -15.94
C LEU A 191 -5.50 -14.22 -16.53
N PHE A 192 -4.28 -14.38 -16.03
CA PHE A 192 -3.12 -13.62 -16.52
C PHE A 192 -2.73 -13.97 -17.95
N ARG A 193 -2.89 -15.23 -18.39
CA ARG A 193 -2.73 -15.58 -19.81
C ARG A 193 -3.70 -14.82 -20.71
N ALA A 194 -4.93 -14.58 -20.24
CA ALA A 194 -5.93 -13.80 -20.99
C ALA A 194 -5.67 -12.28 -20.97
N MET A 195 -4.98 -11.76 -19.95
CA MET A 195 -4.65 -10.34 -19.80
C MET A 195 -3.40 -9.93 -20.58
N ALA A 196 -3.48 -9.96 -21.91
CA ALA A 196 -2.35 -9.68 -22.80
C ALA A 196 -1.76 -8.26 -22.62
N GLY A 197 -2.56 -7.29 -22.15
CA GLY A 197 -2.15 -5.91 -21.91
C GLY A 197 -1.75 -5.56 -20.48
N LEU A 198 -1.68 -6.54 -19.56
CA LEU A 198 -1.41 -6.26 -18.15
C LEU A 198 -0.04 -5.59 -17.95
N GLU A 199 -0.03 -4.43 -17.32
CA GLU A 199 1.18 -3.66 -17.00
C GLU A 199 1.33 -3.37 -15.51
N ARG A 200 0.22 -3.27 -14.77
CA ARG A 200 0.20 -2.86 -13.36
C ARG A 200 -0.56 -3.85 -12.49
N ILE A 201 0.02 -4.19 -11.33
CA ILE A 201 -0.67 -4.87 -10.25
C ILE A 201 -0.62 -4.01 -8.98
N GLU A 202 -1.77 -3.88 -8.33
CA GLU A 202 -1.89 -3.34 -6.98
C GLU A 202 -2.40 -4.41 -6.03
N VAL A 203 -1.65 -4.68 -4.97
CA VAL A 203 -2.07 -5.55 -3.87
C VAL A 203 -2.46 -4.66 -2.71
N LYS A 204 -3.71 -4.76 -2.27
CA LYS A 204 -4.25 -3.98 -1.15
C LYS A 204 -4.73 -4.91 -0.03
N PRO A 205 -4.72 -4.44 1.22
CA PRO A 205 -5.32 -5.16 2.32
C PRO A 205 -6.84 -5.24 2.15
N TRP A 206 -7.42 -6.35 2.59
CA TRP A 206 -8.85 -6.40 2.83
C TRP A 206 -9.13 -5.90 4.24
N VAL A 207 -10.00 -4.89 4.34
CA VAL A 207 -10.48 -4.39 5.63
C VAL A 207 -11.86 -4.98 5.90
N PHE A 208 -11.92 -5.86 6.91
CA PHE A 208 -13.16 -6.42 7.41
C PHE A 208 -13.75 -5.51 8.49
N ASP A 209 -15.04 -5.19 8.35
CA ASP A 209 -15.82 -4.51 9.39
C ASP A 209 -16.88 -5.51 9.87
N GLY A 210 -16.60 -6.13 11.01
CA GLY A 210 -17.45 -7.16 11.60
C GLY A 210 -18.81 -6.65 12.05
N ARG A 211 -18.95 -5.34 12.29
CA ARG A 211 -20.21 -4.72 12.74
C ARG A 211 -21.29 -4.78 11.67
N LEU A 212 -20.87 -4.78 10.40
CA LEU A 212 -21.77 -4.82 9.24
C LEU A 212 -22.30 -6.23 8.97
N LEU A 213 -21.46 -7.25 9.18
CA LEU A 213 -21.81 -8.64 8.93
C LEU A 213 -22.37 -9.36 10.15
N PHE A 214 -22.03 -8.88 11.34
CA PHE A 214 -22.44 -9.44 12.63
C PHE A 214 -22.99 -8.32 13.53
N PRO A 215 -24.27 -7.97 13.37
CA PRO A 215 -24.95 -7.04 14.26
C PRO A 215 -24.82 -7.54 15.70
N GLY A 216 -24.25 -6.72 16.58
CA GLY A 216 -23.91 -7.08 17.96
C GLY A 216 -22.44 -6.83 18.31
N LEU A 217 -21.55 -6.71 17.33
CA LEU A 217 -20.15 -6.30 17.56
C LEU A 217 -20.04 -4.76 17.61
N GLU A 218 -19.29 -4.20 18.56
CA GLU A 218 -19.20 -2.74 18.74
C GLU A 218 -17.97 -2.10 18.06
N SER A 219 -16.80 -2.76 18.03
CA SER A 219 -15.53 -2.20 17.49
C SER A 219 -14.72 -3.16 16.60
N CYS A 220 -15.34 -4.24 16.10
CA CYS A 220 -14.65 -5.26 15.31
C CYS A 220 -14.24 -4.78 13.89
N ILE A 221 -13.13 -4.05 13.79
CA ILE A 221 -12.52 -3.64 12.51
C ILE A 221 -11.16 -4.30 12.38
N SER A 222 -10.96 -5.12 11.36
CA SER A 222 -9.74 -5.93 11.20
C SER A 222 -8.48 -5.10 11.18
N TYR A 223 -8.50 -3.90 10.59
CA TYR A 223 -7.33 -3.02 10.56
C TYR A 223 -6.78 -2.71 11.96
N GLY A 224 -7.64 -2.47 12.96
CA GLY A 224 -7.19 -2.21 14.34
C GLY A 224 -6.50 -3.43 14.95
N ILE A 225 -7.14 -4.60 14.79
CA ILE A 225 -6.66 -5.90 15.29
C ILE A 225 -5.34 -6.29 14.57
N ASP A 226 -5.27 -6.08 13.26
CA ASP A 226 -4.17 -6.48 12.39
C ASP A 226 -2.95 -5.53 12.53
N VAL A 227 -3.17 -4.23 12.82
CA VAL A 227 -2.09 -3.27 13.11
C VAL A 227 -1.44 -3.55 14.47
N GLN A 228 -2.24 -3.90 15.48
CA GLN A 228 -1.74 -4.25 16.83
C GLN A 228 -0.80 -5.47 16.78
N ARG A 229 -1.00 -6.38 15.83
CA ARG A 229 -0.13 -7.53 15.63
C ARG A 229 0.93 -7.21 14.58
N ARG A 230 2.19 -7.14 14.99
CA ARG A 230 3.37 -7.02 14.10
C ARG A 230 3.55 -8.27 13.20
N GLY A 231 2.64 -8.56 12.27
CA GLY A 231 2.85 -9.60 11.26
C GLY A 231 1.67 -10.39 10.71
N SER A 232 0.50 -9.79 10.44
CA SER A 232 -0.57 -10.53 9.74
C SER A 232 -1.34 -9.66 8.74
N PHE A 233 -0.66 -9.20 7.69
CA PHE A 233 -1.34 -8.63 6.53
C PHE A 233 -1.30 -9.63 5.38
N PRO A 234 -2.46 -9.98 4.79
CA PRO A 234 -2.51 -10.95 3.71
C PRO A 234 -1.85 -10.44 2.42
N SER A 235 -1.49 -9.15 2.34
CA SER A 235 -0.90 -8.53 1.17
C SER A 235 0.43 -9.16 0.73
N THR A 236 1.32 -9.54 1.65
CA THR A 236 2.55 -10.27 1.27
C THR A 236 2.23 -11.67 0.78
N TYR A 237 1.31 -12.40 1.43
CA TYR A 237 0.87 -13.72 0.97
C TYR A 237 0.25 -13.66 -0.44
N PHE A 238 -0.61 -12.67 -0.69
CA PHE A 238 -1.19 -12.44 -2.01
C PHE A 238 -0.11 -12.14 -3.06
N LEU A 239 0.92 -11.37 -2.71
CA LEU A 239 2.02 -11.09 -3.61
C LEU A 239 2.69 -12.38 -4.10
N GLU A 240 2.92 -13.34 -3.22
CA GLU A 240 3.54 -14.63 -3.59
C GLU A 240 2.65 -15.48 -4.50
N ILE A 241 1.34 -15.53 -4.22
CA ILE A 241 0.38 -16.24 -5.07
C ILE A 241 0.33 -15.60 -6.47
N LEU A 242 0.27 -14.27 -6.54
CA LEU A 242 0.25 -13.54 -7.80
C LEU A 242 1.57 -13.75 -8.56
N ALA A 243 2.71 -13.77 -7.86
CA ALA A 243 4.02 -14.07 -8.45
C ALA A 243 4.03 -15.47 -9.07
N ARG A 244 3.54 -16.49 -8.35
CA ARG A 244 3.44 -17.87 -8.87
C ARG A 244 2.51 -17.95 -10.09
N ALA A 245 1.37 -17.27 -10.06
CA ALA A 245 0.42 -17.25 -11.16
C ALA A 245 1.00 -16.54 -12.40
N LEU A 246 1.69 -15.40 -12.22
CA LEU A 246 2.37 -14.69 -13.30
C LEU A 246 3.49 -15.53 -13.92
N HIS A 247 4.28 -16.19 -13.10
CA HIS A 247 5.34 -17.10 -13.54
C HIS A 247 4.75 -18.28 -14.33
N ALA A 248 3.67 -18.92 -13.85
CA ALA A 248 2.98 -19.99 -14.57
C ALA A 248 2.30 -19.52 -15.88
N ALA A 249 1.98 -18.23 -15.98
CA ALA A 249 1.43 -17.61 -17.17
C ALA A 249 2.50 -17.06 -18.13
N ASP A 250 3.78 -17.10 -17.74
CA ASP A 250 4.90 -16.39 -18.39
C ASP A 250 4.56 -14.92 -18.71
N ARG A 251 3.97 -14.24 -17.72
CA ARG A 251 3.57 -12.83 -17.82
C ARG A 251 4.46 -11.98 -16.94
N ARG A 252 4.85 -10.82 -17.48
CA ARG A 252 5.59 -9.79 -16.76
C ARG A 252 4.76 -8.53 -16.67
N ILE A 253 5.01 -7.76 -15.62
CA ILE A 253 4.39 -6.46 -15.38
C ILE A 253 5.47 -5.40 -15.28
N LYS A 254 5.08 -4.13 -15.40
CA LYS A 254 5.99 -2.98 -15.29
C LYS A 254 5.85 -2.30 -13.94
N HIS A 255 4.65 -2.30 -13.36
CA HIS A 255 4.35 -1.53 -12.16
C HIS A 255 3.79 -2.44 -11.06
N LEU A 256 4.40 -2.39 -9.90
CA LEU A 256 3.96 -3.10 -8.71
C LEU A 256 3.70 -2.10 -7.58
N HIS A 257 2.52 -2.20 -6.97
CA HIS A 257 2.19 -1.51 -5.72
C HIS A 257 1.71 -2.53 -4.71
N VAL A 258 2.37 -2.60 -3.56
CA VAL A 258 1.94 -3.44 -2.43
C VAL A 258 1.68 -2.53 -1.23
N SER A 259 0.43 -2.51 -0.77
CA SER A 259 0.04 -1.84 0.47
C SER A 259 0.21 -2.79 1.65
N GLU A 260 0.51 -2.25 2.83
CA GLU A 260 0.63 -3.02 4.09
C GLU A 260 1.61 -4.19 3.99
N PHE A 261 2.74 -3.92 3.33
CA PHE A 261 3.78 -4.92 3.07
C PHE A 261 4.50 -5.33 4.35
N PHE A 262 4.70 -6.64 4.48
CA PHE A 262 5.43 -7.25 5.60
C PHE A 262 6.58 -8.12 5.07
N ALA A 263 7.81 -7.66 5.29
CA ALA A 263 9.01 -8.22 4.67
C ALA A 263 9.32 -9.65 5.13
N GLN A 264 9.06 -9.98 6.39
CA GLN A 264 9.42 -11.27 7.00
C GLN A 264 8.65 -12.46 6.42
N GLN A 265 7.54 -12.22 5.74
CA GLN A 265 6.73 -13.26 5.10
C GLN A 265 7.09 -13.50 3.63
N LEU A 266 8.00 -12.70 3.06
CA LEU A 266 8.37 -12.83 1.67
C LEU A 266 9.49 -13.86 1.50
N HIS A 267 9.31 -14.76 0.54
CA HIS A 267 10.29 -15.79 0.20
C HIS A 267 10.99 -15.48 -1.11
N ASP A 268 12.29 -15.79 -1.16
CA ASP A 268 13.06 -15.78 -2.40
C ASP A 268 12.81 -17.08 -3.19
N THR A 269 11.98 -16.99 -4.22
CA THR A 269 11.56 -18.11 -5.07
C THR A 269 11.72 -17.72 -6.54
N PRO A 270 11.79 -18.69 -7.47
CA PRO A 270 11.81 -18.38 -8.90
C PRO A 270 10.62 -17.51 -9.35
N ALA A 271 9.45 -17.71 -8.74
CA ALA A 271 8.25 -16.94 -9.02
C ALA A 271 8.36 -15.48 -8.53
N THR A 272 8.84 -15.25 -7.30
CA THR A 272 9.03 -13.89 -6.77
C THR A 272 10.15 -13.15 -7.51
N ARG A 273 11.24 -13.83 -7.89
CA ARG A 273 12.27 -13.27 -8.78
C ARG A 273 11.71 -12.89 -10.16
N HIS A 274 10.87 -13.76 -10.75
CA HIS A 274 10.20 -13.48 -12.03
C HIS A 274 9.31 -12.24 -11.95
N LEU A 275 8.55 -12.08 -10.85
CA LEU A 275 7.73 -10.90 -10.61
C LEU A 275 8.56 -9.60 -10.58
N PHE A 276 9.75 -9.63 -9.95
CA PHE A 276 10.62 -8.45 -9.85
C PHE A 276 11.40 -8.14 -11.14
N THR A 277 11.52 -9.11 -12.04
CA THR A 277 12.27 -8.95 -13.29
C THR A 277 11.51 -8.08 -14.28
N GLY A 278 12.11 -6.95 -14.68
CA GLY A 278 11.52 -6.03 -15.67
C GLY A 278 10.60 -4.96 -15.09
N LEU A 279 10.47 -4.89 -13.76
CA LEU A 279 9.73 -3.81 -13.10
C LEU A 279 10.40 -2.46 -13.37
N GLN A 280 9.56 -1.48 -13.71
CA GLN A 280 9.91 -0.08 -13.91
C GLN A 280 9.48 0.78 -12.73
N GLN A 281 8.44 0.37 -12.00
CA GLN A 281 7.96 1.06 -10.81
C GLN A 281 7.65 0.08 -9.69
N ILE A 282 8.18 0.36 -8.50
CA ILE A 282 7.87 -0.37 -7.27
C ILE A 282 7.40 0.65 -6.23
N ARG A 283 6.20 0.43 -5.68
CA ARG A 283 5.70 1.12 -4.50
C ARG A 283 5.40 0.11 -3.41
N ILE A 284 5.97 0.33 -2.23
CA ILE A 284 5.76 -0.49 -1.04
C ILE A 284 5.30 0.44 0.07
N ASP A 285 4.08 0.22 0.57
CA ASP A 285 3.60 0.89 1.77
C ASP A 285 3.78 -0.04 2.98
N LEU A 286 4.57 0.39 3.96
CA LEU A 286 4.96 -0.37 5.14
C LEU A 286 4.12 0.04 6.35
N ILE A 287 3.60 -0.92 7.11
CA ILE A 287 3.06 -0.65 8.45
C ILE A 287 4.13 -0.85 9.51
N HIS A 288 4.94 -1.89 9.35
CA HIS A 288 5.97 -2.31 10.30
C HIS A 288 7.35 -2.11 9.68
N VAL A 289 8.15 -1.20 10.24
CA VAL A 289 9.48 -0.83 9.72
C VAL A 289 10.64 -1.37 10.55
N GLN A 290 10.37 -2.24 11.53
CA GLN A 290 11.41 -2.77 12.43
C GLN A 290 12.49 -3.55 11.68
N PHE A 291 12.20 -4.14 10.51
CA PHE A 291 13.22 -4.81 9.68
C PHE A 291 14.18 -3.84 8.99
N LEU A 292 13.86 -2.54 8.95
CA LEU A 292 14.73 -1.48 8.45
C LEU A 292 15.55 -0.83 9.55
N ALA A 293 15.33 -1.19 10.83
CA ALA A 293 16.06 -0.59 11.94
C ALA A 293 17.56 -0.85 11.81
N ASP A 294 18.39 0.08 12.25
CA ASP A 294 19.85 -0.01 12.12
C ASP A 294 20.40 -1.28 12.81
N GLU A 295 19.81 -1.69 13.94
CA GLU A 295 20.14 -2.92 14.67
C GLU A 295 19.54 -4.21 14.05
N ALA A 296 18.63 -4.08 13.09
CA ALA A 296 17.97 -5.24 12.49
C ALA A 296 18.91 -6.01 11.55
N SER A 297 18.68 -7.31 11.44
CA SER A 297 19.34 -8.11 10.41
C SER A 297 18.90 -7.66 9.02
N LYS A 298 19.82 -7.78 8.06
CA LYS A 298 19.57 -7.45 6.67
C LYS A 298 18.43 -8.30 6.10
N ALA A 299 17.52 -7.67 5.37
CA ALA A 299 16.43 -8.35 4.69
C ALA A 299 16.93 -8.96 3.37
N GLN A 300 17.74 -10.02 3.46
CA GLN A 300 18.44 -10.59 2.30
C GLN A 300 17.49 -10.98 1.15
N VAL A 301 16.30 -11.48 1.47
CA VAL A 301 15.27 -11.79 0.44
C VAL A 301 14.94 -10.55 -0.39
N LEU A 302 14.73 -9.38 0.25
CA LEU A 302 14.45 -8.15 -0.48
C LEU A 302 15.63 -7.70 -1.32
N VAL A 303 16.86 -7.82 -0.79
CA VAL A 303 18.09 -7.48 -1.54
C VAL A 303 18.16 -8.29 -2.83
N GLU A 304 17.97 -9.60 -2.77
CA GLU A 304 18.02 -10.48 -3.95
C GLU A 304 16.88 -10.17 -4.94
N LEU A 305 15.68 -9.86 -4.46
CA LEU A 305 14.57 -9.47 -5.32
C LEU A 305 14.80 -8.09 -5.98
N PHE A 306 15.36 -7.12 -5.27
CA PHE A 306 15.71 -5.82 -5.83
C PHE A 306 16.86 -5.92 -6.84
N LYS A 307 17.81 -6.86 -6.68
CA LYS A 307 18.81 -7.19 -7.72
C LYS A 307 18.12 -7.59 -9.04
N CYS A 308 17.02 -8.33 -9.00
CA CYS A 308 16.25 -8.66 -10.22
C CYS A 308 15.62 -7.43 -10.91
N ALA A 309 15.27 -6.39 -10.14
CA ALA A 309 14.67 -5.16 -10.67
C ALA A 309 15.72 -4.12 -11.13
N GLN A 310 16.99 -4.26 -10.75
CA GLN A 310 18.07 -3.31 -11.02
C GLN A 310 18.13 -2.78 -12.47
N PRO A 311 18.03 -3.63 -13.52
CA PRO A 311 18.27 -3.16 -14.89
C PRO A 311 17.20 -2.20 -15.42
N THR A 312 15.99 -2.23 -14.86
CA THR A 312 14.81 -1.58 -15.44
C THR A 312 14.11 -0.61 -14.50
N LEU A 313 14.39 -0.64 -13.20
CA LEU A 313 13.68 0.17 -12.20
C LEU A 313 13.92 1.66 -12.44
N ARG A 314 12.84 2.43 -12.59
CA ARG A 314 12.83 3.88 -12.82
C ARG A 314 12.24 4.66 -11.66
N ARG A 315 11.30 4.07 -10.93
CA ARG A 315 10.60 4.73 -9.83
C ARG A 315 10.53 3.80 -8.63
N LEU A 316 11.03 4.26 -7.49
CA LEU A 316 10.95 3.57 -6.22
C LEU A 316 10.18 4.43 -5.21
N SER A 317 9.24 3.83 -4.50
CA SER A 317 8.47 4.50 -3.46
C SER A 317 8.35 3.60 -2.24
N ILE A 318 8.84 4.07 -1.10
CA ILE A 318 8.77 3.36 0.18
C ILE A 318 8.11 4.32 1.16
N VAL A 319 6.89 4.00 1.58
CA VAL A 319 6.10 4.86 2.46
C VAL A 319 5.71 4.06 3.68
N ALA A 320 6.16 4.49 4.85
CA ALA A 320 5.84 3.88 6.13
C ALA A 320 4.76 4.67 6.88
N GLY A 321 4.04 3.98 7.76
CA GLY A 321 2.99 4.54 8.59
C GLY A 321 1.69 4.72 7.81
N GLY A 322 0.70 3.85 8.08
CA GLY A 322 -0.50 3.59 7.27
C GLY A 322 -1.33 4.80 6.82
N LYS A 323 -2.58 4.94 7.31
CA LYS A 323 -3.47 6.07 6.91
C LYS A 323 -2.99 7.42 7.45
N TRP A 324 -2.10 7.38 8.43
CA TRP A 324 -1.42 8.53 9.01
C TRP A 324 0.06 8.12 9.14
N PRO A 325 1.00 8.88 8.56
CA PRO A 325 2.41 8.55 8.67
C PRO A 325 2.87 8.85 10.09
N ASN A 326 2.72 7.86 10.97
CA ASN A 326 3.23 7.89 12.32
C ASN A 326 4.71 7.49 12.24
N LEU A 327 5.62 8.40 12.59
CA LEU A 327 7.02 8.01 12.74
C LEU A 327 7.12 6.89 13.80
N PRO A 328 8.03 5.93 13.60
CA PRO A 328 8.32 4.91 14.60
C PRO A 328 8.68 5.54 15.95
N ALA A 329 8.32 4.84 17.03
CA ALA A 329 8.54 5.29 18.40
C ALA A 329 10.00 5.70 18.68
N ARG A 330 10.95 4.88 18.21
CA ARG A 330 12.42 5.01 18.38
C ARG A 330 13.12 4.25 17.25
N GLY A 331 14.43 4.47 17.12
CA GLY A 331 15.32 3.73 16.21
C GLY A 331 15.57 4.45 14.89
N GLY A 332 16.84 4.47 14.46
CA GLY A 332 17.23 4.86 13.11
C GLY A 332 16.92 3.75 12.13
N HIS A 333 16.57 4.11 10.90
CA HIS A 333 16.30 3.17 9.81
C HIS A 333 17.28 3.40 8.68
N SER A 334 17.71 2.31 8.07
CA SER A 334 18.60 2.32 6.91
C SER A 334 17.96 1.58 5.74
N LEU A 335 17.88 2.27 4.60
CA LEU A 335 17.45 1.65 3.34
C LEU A 335 18.41 0.56 2.88
N LEU A 336 19.68 0.60 3.31
CA LEU A 336 20.70 -0.37 2.93
C LEU A 336 20.38 -1.78 3.47
N LYS A 337 19.52 -1.90 4.49
CA LYS A 337 18.98 -3.18 4.98
C LYS A 337 18.22 -3.97 3.90
N MET A 338 17.69 -3.30 2.87
CA MET A 338 17.05 -3.96 1.73
C MET A 338 17.60 -3.54 0.36
N LEU A 339 18.33 -2.42 0.29
CA LEU A 339 18.91 -1.85 -0.94
C LEU A 339 20.45 -1.79 -0.90
N GLY A 340 21.11 -2.57 -0.05
CA GLY A 340 22.57 -2.69 0.01
C GLY A 340 23.04 -4.11 -0.27
N ASP A 341 24.27 -4.27 -0.73
CA ASP A 341 25.01 -5.53 -0.89
C ASP A 341 26.21 -5.56 0.09
N GLY A 342 26.61 -6.75 0.54
CA GLY A 342 27.63 -6.93 1.59
C GLY A 342 27.09 -7.41 2.95
N THR A 343 27.98 -7.91 3.82
CA THR A 343 27.63 -8.60 5.08
C THR A 343 27.80 -7.77 6.35
N ASP A 344 28.54 -6.66 6.30
CA ASP A 344 28.99 -5.95 7.51
C ASP A 344 28.65 -4.45 7.45
N GLU A 345 28.23 -3.88 8.59
CA GLU A 345 27.79 -2.48 8.75
C GLU A 345 28.83 -1.43 8.32
N THR A 346 30.11 -1.78 8.31
CA THR A 346 31.21 -0.89 7.90
C THR A 346 31.53 -0.95 6.39
N GLY A 347 30.83 -1.79 5.61
CA GLY A 347 31.13 -2.04 4.19
C GLY A 347 29.90 -2.22 3.28
N GLU A 348 28.69 -1.90 3.75
CA GLU A 348 27.48 -2.02 2.93
C GLU A 348 27.56 -1.12 1.69
N THR A 349 27.54 -1.73 0.51
CA THR A 349 27.58 -1.01 -0.77
C THR A 349 26.15 -0.90 -1.30
N PRO A 350 25.63 0.30 -1.60
CA PRO A 350 24.27 0.44 -2.11
C PRO A 350 24.09 -0.29 -3.46
N LEU A 351 22.93 -0.91 -3.64
CA LEU A 351 22.49 -1.40 -4.94
C LEU A 351 22.37 -0.20 -5.89
N VAL A 352 22.96 -0.34 -7.08
CA VAL A 352 22.91 0.67 -8.14
C VAL A 352 21.79 0.33 -9.11
N PHE A 353 20.91 1.29 -9.35
CA PHE A 353 19.80 1.19 -10.29
C PHE A 353 20.06 2.17 -11.46
N PRO A 354 20.61 1.70 -12.60
CA PRO A 354 21.10 2.58 -13.67
C PRO A 354 20.03 3.51 -14.26
N GLN A 355 18.75 3.10 -14.24
CA GLN A 355 17.63 3.86 -14.79
C GLN A 355 16.77 4.56 -13.72
N LEU A 356 17.15 4.53 -12.44
CA LEU A 356 16.34 5.09 -11.37
C LEU A 356 16.30 6.60 -11.46
N GLU A 357 15.13 7.14 -11.80
CA GLU A 357 14.89 8.57 -12.03
C GLU A 357 14.18 9.24 -10.85
N PHE A 358 13.42 8.46 -10.06
CA PHE A 358 12.56 8.97 -9.00
C PHE A 358 12.60 8.08 -7.75
N VAL A 359 12.80 8.71 -6.60
CA VAL A 359 12.70 8.08 -5.27
C VAL A 359 11.72 8.86 -4.39
N GLN A 360 10.74 8.17 -3.82
CA GLN A 360 9.86 8.69 -2.78
C GLN A 360 10.07 7.94 -1.47
N LEU A 361 10.29 8.67 -0.39
CA LEU A 361 10.41 8.14 0.97
C LEU A 361 9.38 8.82 1.87
N GLY A 362 8.74 8.06 2.76
CA GLY A 362 7.90 8.67 3.77
C GLY A 362 7.72 7.88 5.04
N GLY A 363 7.44 8.57 6.15
CA GLY A 363 7.16 7.98 7.46
C GLY A 363 8.33 7.23 8.10
N LEU A 364 9.56 7.66 7.85
CA LEU A 364 10.78 6.99 8.30
C LEU A 364 11.68 7.93 9.11
N ILE A 365 12.38 7.36 10.08
CA ILE A 365 13.51 7.99 10.78
C ILE A 365 14.78 7.50 10.10
N LEU A 366 15.46 8.32 9.30
CA LEU A 366 16.58 7.91 8.46
C LEU A 366 17.91 8.43 8.98
N SER A 367 18.92 7.57 8.96
CA SER A 367 20.30 7.99 9.15
C SER A 367 20.80 8.69 7.87
N THR A 368 21.33 9.91 8.01
CA THR A 368 21.71 10.78 6.87
C THR A 368 22.86 10.19 6.02
N PRO A 369 23.95 9.64 6.60
CA PRO A 369 25.05 9.10 5.78
C PRO A 369 24.65 7.91 4.90
N PRO A 370 23.96 6.86 5.40
CA PRO A 370 23.46 5.76 4.55
C PRO A 370 22.50 6.22 3.46
N LEU A 371 21.63 7.18 3.77
CA LEU A 371 20.72 7.76 2.79
C LEU A 371 21.49 8.47 1.67
N LEU A 372 22.46 9.32 2.00
CA LEU A 372 23.29 10.01 1.02
C LEU A 372 24.13 9.04 0.19
N GLN A 373 24.68 8.00 0.81
CA GLN A 373 25.43 6.94 0.13
C GLN A 373 24.55 6.27 -0.94
N PHE A 374 23.32 5.89 -0.57
CA PHE A 374 22.36 5.32 -1.51
C PHE A 374 22.04 6.28 -2.66
N LEU A 375 21.69 7.54 -2.35
CA LEU A 375 21.29 8.53 -3.36
C LEU A 375 22.41 8.84 -4.35
N ARG A 376 23.65 9.01 -3.87
CA ARG A 376 24.83 9.30 -4.70
C ARG A 376 25.22 8.15 -5.62
N ALA A 377 24.91 6.92 -5.24
CA ALA A 377 25.19 5.75 -6.07
C ALA A 377 24.28 5.65 -7.31
N GLN A 378 23.21 6.46 -7.40
CA GLN A 378 22.23 6.37 -8.48
C GLN A 378 22.55 7.36 -9.62
N PRO A 379 23.01 6.88 -10.80
CA PRO A 379 23.55 7.77 -11.84
C PRO A 379 22.48 8.63 -12.53
N SER A 380 21.25 8.12 -12.64
CA SER A 380 20.17 8.76 -13.41
C SER A 380 19.11 9.43 -12.53
N LEU A 381 19.38 9.61 -11.24
CA LEU A 381 18.41 10.10 -10.26
C LEU A 381 18.11 11.59 -10.47
N LYS A 382 16.88 11.91 -10.86
CA LYS A 382 16.47 13.28 -11.18
C LYS A 382 15.59 13.91 -10.12
N ARG A 383 14.74 13.12 -9.47
CA ARG A 383 13.67 13.63 -8.60
C ARG A 383 13.56 12.87 -7.28
N LEU A 384 13.36 13.62 -6.20
CA LEU A 384 13.15 13.09 -4.85
C LEU A 384 11.83 13.59 -4.27
N GLU A 385 11.18 12.77 -3.46
CA GLU A 385 10.05 13.18 -2.63
C GLU A 385 10.21 12.65 -1.21
N PHE A 386 10.16 13.55 -0.24
CA PHE A 386 10.22 13.23 1.19
C PHE A 386 8.90 13.62 1.85
N SER A 387 8.34 12.71 2.65
CA SER A 387 7.06 12.93 3.32
C SER A 387 7.09 12.42 4.75
N ASN A 388 7.03 13.29 5.75
CA ASN A 388 7.08 12.86 7.17
C ASN A 388 8.38 12.10 7.46
N ILE A 389 9.52 12.75 7.26
CA ILE A 389 10.85 12.16 7.45
C ILE A 389 11.58 12.85 8.59
N TYR A 390 12.25 12.07 9.42
CA TYR A 390 13.16 12.56 10.45
C TYR A 390 14.59 12.13 10.13
N LEU A 391 15.56 13.03 10.24
CA LEU A 391 16.98 12.71 10.12
C LEU A 391 17.60 12.53 11.50
N SER A 392 18.04 11.31 11.83
CA SER A 392 18.50 10.94 13.17
C SER A 392 19.98 11.21 13.45
N THR A 393 20.77 11.54 12.43
CA THR A 393 22.23 11.70 12.59
C THR A 393 22.58 13.06 13.21
N PRO A 394 23.29 13.09 14.36
CA PRO A 394 23.79 14.34 14.93
C PRO A 394 24.64 15.13 13.93
N ASP A 395 24.50 16.45 13.93
CA ASP A 395 25.25 17.39 13.06
C ASP A 395 25.10 17.17 11.53
N ALA A 396 24.21 16.28 11.10
CA ALA A 396 23.95 15.95 9.69
C ALA A 396 22.45 16.02 9.37
N GLY A 397 21.88 17.23 9.50
CA GLY A 397 20.47 17.52 9.27
C GLY A 397 20.09 17.75 7.80
N TRP A 398 18.92 18.36 7.58
CA TRP A 398 18.41 18.68 6.25
C TRP A 398 19.33 19.58 5.42
N PRO A 399 19.97 20.63 6.00
CA PRO A 399 20.95 21.43 5.26
C PRO A 399 22.08 20.57 4.67
N THR A 400 22.68 19.71 5.50
CA THR A 400 23.74 18.79 5.09
C THR A 400 23.28 17.85 3.99
N LEU A 401 22.08 17.26 4.12
CA LEU A 401 21.52 16.37 3.11
C LEU A 401 21.31 17.09 1.77
N VAL A 402 20.72 18.29 1.79
CA VAL A 402 20.39 19.07 0.59
C VAL A 402 21.64 19.54 -0.16
N GLU A 403 22.68 19.98 0.57
CA GLU A 403 23.99 20.33 -0.01
C GLU A 403 24.70 19.12 -0.61
N ALA A 404 24.50 17.95 -0.02
CA ALA A 404 25.15 16.70 -0.41
C ALA A 404 24.44 15.92 -1.53
N LEU A 405 23.27 16.38 -2.00
CA LEU A 405 22.52 15.71 -3.07
C LEU A 405 23.34 15.61 -4.37
N PRO A 406 23.24 14.49 -5.11
CA PRO A 406 24.02 14.32 -6.33
C PRO A 406 23.66 15.35 -7.40
N THR A 407 24.62 15.66 -8.26
CA THR A 407 24.46 16.66 -9.33
C THR A 407 23.45 16.24 -10.41
N SER A 408 23.06 14.97 -10.46
CA SER A 408 21.98 14.47 -11.31
C SER A 408 20.58 14.94 -10.86
N VAL A 409 20.39 15.30 -9.59
CA VAL A 409 19.07 15.67 -9.05
C VAL A 409 18.68 17.07 -9.52
N GLU A 410 17.58 17.16 -10.26
CA GLU A 410 17.04 18.39 -10.84
C GLU A 410 16.03 19.06 -9.90
N GLY A 411 15.35 18.27 -9.05
CA GLY A 411 14.37 18.80 -8.11
C GLY A 411 13.94 17.80 -7.04
N TRP A 412 13.40 18.34 -5.95
CA TRP A 412 12.87 17.54 -4.86
C TRP A 412 11.61 18.16 -4.27
N LYS A 413 10.79 17.34 -3.62
CA LYS A 413 9.49 17.73 -3.06
C LYS A 413 9.40 17.31 -1.61
N VAL A 414 8.74 18.16 -0.82
CA VAL A 414 8.36 17.87 0.55
C VAL A 414 6.84 17.86 0.67
N SER A 415 6.31 16.78 1.23
CA SER A 415 4.88 16.57 1.49
C SER A 415 4.69 16.12 2.94
N GLY A 416 4.62 17.09 3.86
CA GLY A 416 4.46 16.86 5.30
C GLY A 416 5.66 17.36 6.13
N PRO A 417 5.61 17.22 7.46
CA PRO A 417 6.68 17.66 8.35
C PRO A 417 8.03 16.98 8.05
N LEU A 418 9.11 17.75 8.16
CA LEU A 418 10.49 17.27 8.14
C LEU A 418 11.16 17.63 9.46
N GLY A 419 11.88 16.70 10.08
CA GLY A 419 12.62 16.92 11.34
C GLY A 419 14.10 16.53 11.23
N HIS A 420 14.95 17.11 12.08
CA HIS A 420 16.35 16.75 12.30
C HIS A 420 16.79 17.18 13.71
N GLU A 421 18.03 16.85 14.13
CA GLU A 421 18.66 17.10 15.46
C GLU A 421 18.48 15.96 16.49
N PRO A 422 19.40 15.76 17.46
CA PRO A 422 19.37 14.60 18.34
C PRO A 422 18.18 14.63 19.30
N VAL A 423 17.42 13.54 19.32
CA VAL A 423 16.48 13.26 20.41
C VAL A 423 17.31 13.02 21.67
N ASN A 424 17.20 13.89 22.68
CA ASN A 424 17.75 13.63 24.01
C ASN A 424 17.33 12.21 24.43
N ALA A 425 18.31 11.39 24.83
CA ALA A 425 18.14 9.95 25.09
C ALA A 425 17.04 9.60 26.12
N ASP A 426 16.59 10.58 26.92
CA ASP A 426 15.62 10.42 28.01
C ASP A 426 14.20 10.93 27.67
N GLY A 427 13.90 11.33 26.43
CA GLY A 427 12.56 11.82 26.04
C GLY A 427 11.52 10.70 25.80
N PRO A 428 10.24 10.89 26.19
CA PRO A 428 9.18 9.94 25.87
C PRO A 428 8.88 9.93 24.37
N THR A 429 8.46 8.76 23.92
CA THR A 429 7.88 8.41 22.64
C THR A 429 6.75 9.37 22.22
N ALA A 430 6.62 9.62 20.91
CA ALA A 430 5.47 10.20 20.21
C ALA A 430 5.26 11.75 20.22
N TYR A 431 5.23 12.29 18.99
CA TYR A 431 4.28 13.28 18.45
C TYR A 431 4.44 14.80 18.56
N ASN A 432 5.17 15.41 19.50
CA ASN A 432 5.04 16.89 19.68
C ASN A 432 6.28 17.73 19.29
N TRP A 433 7.34 17.12 18.73
CA TRP A 433 8.68 17.73 18.76
C TRP A 433 9.42 17.73 17.42
N MET A 434 8.78 17.33 16.33
CA MET A 434 9.32 17.71 15.01
C MET A 434 9.03 19.19 14.83
N THR A 435 9.99 20.04 15.19
CA THR A 435 10.06 21.38 14.62
C THR A 435 9.99 21.17 13.12
N THR A 436 8.90 21.62 12.48
CA THR A 436 8.77 21.48 11.04
C THR A 436 9.91 22.29 10.44
N TRP A 437 10.90 21.61 9.88
CA TRP A 437 11.93 22.28 9.11
C TRP A 437 11.25 22.83 7.87
N ILE A 438 10.96 24.13 7.90
CA ILE A 438 10.41 24.85 6.77
C ILE A 438 11.59 25.36 5.96
N PRO A 439 11.64 25.11 4.65
CA PRO A 439 12.81 25.43 3.82
C PRO A 439 13.09 26.92 3.57
N GLN A 440 12.55 27.81 4.40
CA GLN A 440 12.90 29.23 4.40
C GLN A 440 14.33 29.46 4.89
N GLU A 441 14.98 28.41 5.41
CA GLU A 441 16.35 28.40 5.96
C GLU A 441 17.43 27.89 5.00
N LEU A 442 17.09 27.51 3.75
CA LEU A 442 18.15 27.21 2.79
C LEU A 442 19.00 28.47 2.59
N TYR A 443 20.29 28.34 2.85
CA TYR A 443 21.24 29.45 2.73
C TYR A 443 21.05 30.16 1.39
N PRO A 444 21.19 31.50 1.32
CA PRO A 444 21.14 32.26 0.06
C PRO A 444 22.10 31.74 -1.02
N LEU A 445 23.12 30.97 -0.61
CA LEU A 445 24.13 30.35 -1.46
C LEU A 445 23.76 28.92 -1.92
N SER A 446 22.64 28.35 -1.44
CA SER A 446 22.19 27.05 -1.91
C SER A 446 21.79 27.15 -3.38
N CYS A 447 22.14 26.13 -4.17
CA CYS A 447 21.75 26.06 -5.58
C CYS A 447 20.27 25.67 -5.74
N TRP A 448 19.41 25.88 -4.74
CA TRP A 448 18.03 25.39 -4.73
C TRP A 448 17.05 26.55 -4.57
N LYS A 449 16.02 26.57 -5.42
CA LYS A 449 14.96 27.57 -5.40
C LYS A 449 13.64 26.91 -4.99
N ALA A 450 13.06 27.37 -3.89
CA ALA A 450 11.73 26.96 -3.46
C ALA A 450 10.65 27.52 -4.41
N ILE A 451 9.76 26.65 -4.85
CA ILE A 451 8.59 26.95 -5.67
C ILE A 451 7.37 26.51 -4.87
N PRO A 452 6.63 27.45 -4.26
CA PRO A 452 5.44 27.10 -3.51
C PRO A 452 4.38 26.50 -4.45
N ARG A 453 3.78 25.38 -4.03
CA ARG A 453 2.64 24.75 -4.71
C ARG A 453 1.53 24.47 -3.71
N GLN A 454 0.31 24.30 -4.21
CA GLN A 454 -0.91 24.12 -3.42
C GLN A 454 -0.86 22.89 -2.47
N TYR A 455 0.03 21.92 -2.70
CA TYR A 455 0.11 20.64 -1.96
C TYR A 455 1.54 20.26 -1.54
N GLY A 456 2.36 21.24 -1.15
CA GLY A 456 3.70 21.03 -0.60
C GLY A 456 4.74 22.01 -1.16
N THR A 457 5.96 21.91 -0.63
CA THR A 457 7.09 22.74 -1.06
C THR A 457 7.91 21.97 -2.08
N TYR A 458 8.01 22.51 -3.30
CA TYR A 458 8.85 21.97 -4.36
C TYR A 458 10.12 22.78 -4.47
N PHE A 459 11.23 22.15 -4.84
CA PHE A 459 12.49 22.81 -5.09
C PHE A 459 13.04 22.39 -6.44
N ALA A 460 13.46 23.38 -7.21
CA ALA A 460 14.22 23.18 -8.43
C ALA A 460 15.65 23.63 -8.20
N ARG A 461 16.62 22.99 -8.85
CA ARG A 461 17.97 23.52 -8.86
C ARG A 461 18.00 24.84 -9.64
N ALA A 462 18.61 25.86 -9.05
CA ALA A 462 18.88 27.13 -9.69
C ALA A 462 19.83 26.89 -10.88
N SER A 463 19.36 27.26 -12.07
CA SER A 463 20.10 27.18 -13.34
C SER A 463 21.18 28.24 -13.44
#